data_AF-A0A426ZJB6-F1
#
_entry.id   AF-A0A426ZJB6-F1
#
_cell.length_a   1.000
_cell.length_b   1.000
_cell.length_c   1.000
_cell.angle_alpha   90.00
_cell.angle_beta   90.00
_cell.angle_gamma   90.00
#
_symmetry.space_group_name_H-M   'P 1'
#
loop_
_entity.id
_entity.type
_entity.pdbx_description
1 polymer ?
#
loop_
_entity_poly.entity_id
_entity_poly.type
_entity_poly.pdbx_seq_one_letter_code
_entity_poly.pdbx_strand_id
1 'polypeptide(L)'
;MTFDQLLTMPEQDEWIYSDGKSTTCVAFVLELYKEAGIFGPLANSIQVTEFTIRDAYMLNIFENNQTRLPSWCNALEEKLPFCQILGYYRMELPQYNTIEPYAHMNENCPSLPPAYTRPEMC
;
A
#
# COMPACT_ATOMS: atom_id res chain seq x y z
N MET A 1 -27.34 12.91 3.61
CA MET A 1 -26.39 11.80 3.80
C MET A 1 -26.63 11.20 5.16
N THR A 2 -26.82 9.89 5.26
CA THR A 2 -26.87 9.18 6.55
C THR A 2 -25.45 8.94 7.06
N PHE A 3 -25.31 8.63 8.35
CA PHE A 3 -24.01 8.28 8.91
C PHE A 3 -23.39 7.05 8.24
N ASP A 4 -24.21 6.02 7.97
CA ASP A 4 -23.74 4.81 7.27
C ASP A 4 -23.25 5.13 5.85
N GLN A 5 -23.93 6.02 5.13
CA GLN A 5 -23.47 6.48 3.82
C GLN A 5 -22.14 7.22 3.89
N LEU A 6 -21.93 8.03 4.94
CA LEU A 6 -20.66 8.73 5.17
C LEU A 6 -19.52 7.73 5.39
N LEU A 7 -19.74 6.68 6.18
CA LEU A 7 -18.72 5.66 6.45
C LEU A 7 -18.32 4.82 5.22
N THR A 8 -19.16 4.81 4.18
CA THR A 8 -18.88 4.10 2.91
C THR A 8 -18.22 4.98 1.85
N MET A 9 -18.00 6.27 2.12
CA MET A 9 -17.34 7.16 1.17
C MET A 9 -15.82 6.94 1.22
N PRO A 10 -15.16 6.76 0.05
CA PRO A 10 -13.70 6.73 0.02
C PRO A 10 -13.13 8.06 0.49
N GLU A 11 -12.21 7.98 1.45
CA GLU A 11 -11.35 9.06 1.88
C GLU A 11 -10.59 9.61 0.67
N GLN A 12 -10.50 10.93 0.54
CA GLN A 12 -9.79 11.57 -0.56
C GLN A 12 -8.49 12.18 -0.06
N ASP A 13 -7.40 11.97 -0.81
CA ASP A 13 -6.05 12.44 -0.44
C ASP A 13 -5.99 13.96 -0.20
N GLU A 14 -6.85 14.73 -0.89
CA GLU A 14 -6.89 16.20 -0.81
C GLU A 14 -7.81 16.76 0.28
N TRP A 15 -8.50 15.91 1.05
CA TRP A 15 -9.37 16.41 2.12
C TRP A 15 -8.57 17.11 3.23
N ILE A 16 -9.16 18.21 3.72
CA ILE A 16 -8.61 19.01 4.81
C ILE A 16 -9.70 19.11 5.88
N TYR A 17 -9.36 18.66 7.09
CA TYR A 17 -10.24 18.68 8.24
C TYR A 17 -10.14 20.00 9.02
N SER A 18 -11.04 20.21 9.97
CA SER A 18 -11.09 21.44 10.78
C SER A 18 -9.80 21.72 11.56
N ASP A 19 -9.01 20.69 11.82
CA ASP A 19 -7.72 20.72 12.51
C ASP A 19 -6.51 20.53 11.56
N GLY A 20 -6.73 20.48 10.24
CA GLY A 20 -5.69 20.42 9.22
C GLY A 20 -5.73 19.14 8.38
N LYS A 21 -4.60 18.83 7.72
CA LYS A 21 -4.44 17.56 6.99
C LYS A 21 -4.23 16.42 7.97
N SER A 22 -4.90 15.30 7.75
CA SER A 22 -4.72 14.06 8.51
C SER A 22 -4.17 12.99 7.58
N THR A 23 -3.17 12.23 8.02
CA THR A 23 -2.60 11.13 7.23
C THR A 23 -2.15 9.99 8.13
N THR A 24 -2.39 8.76 7.70
CA THR A 24 -1.80 7.58 8.32
C THR A 24 -0.34 7.42 7.85
N CYS A 25 0.43 6.56 8.53
CA CYS A 25 1.83 6.32 8.17
C CYS A 25 2.01 5.76 6.76
N VAL A 26 1.10 4.87 6.33
CA VAL A 26 1.15 4.26 5.00
C VAL A 26 0.70 5.22 3.92
N ALA A 27 -0.39 5.96 4.15
CA ALA A 27 -0.86 6.99 3.21
C ALA A 27 0.23 8.04 2.96
N PHE A 28 0.93 8.46 4.02
CA PHE A 28 2.04 9.42 3.89
C PHE A 28 3.18 8.92 2.97
N VAL A 29 3.57 7.66 3.11
CA VAL A 29 4.63 7.07 2.26
C VAL A 29 4.15 6.89 0.82
N LEU A 30 2.91 6.44 0.62
CA LEU A 30 2.36 6.25 -0.72
C LEU A 30 2.09 7.58 -1.43
N GLU A 31 1.76 8.64 -0.70
CA GLU A 31 1.63 9.99 -1.27
C GLU A 31 2.99 10.49 -1.79
N LEU A 32 4.07 10.23 -1.04
CA LEU A 32 5.43 10.49 -1.53
C LEU A 32 5.72 9.72 -2.83
N TYR A 33 5.30 8.46 -2.92
CA TYR A 33 5.48 7.64 -4.13
C TYR A 33 4.65 8.17 -5.30
N LYS A 34 3.44 8.65 -5.03
CA LYS A 34 2.55 9.29 -6.00
C LYS A 34 3.16 10.57 -6.56
N GLU A 35 3.66 11.45 -5.70
CA GLU A 35 4.39 12.67 -6.08
C GLU A 35 5.72 12.37 -6.79
N ALA A 36 6.39 11.27 -6.44
CA ALA A 36 7.58 10.80 -7.15
C ALA A 36 7.26 10.20 -8.54
N GLY A 37 5.99 10.08 -8.90
CA GLY A 37 5.53 9.58 -10.19
C GLY A 37 5.47 8.06 -10.32
N ILE A 38 5.57 7.31 -9.23
CA ILE A 38 5.59 5.83 -9.25
C ILE A 38 4.28 5.26 -9.82
N PHE A 39 3.14 5.87 -9.51
CA PHE A 39 1.83 5.45 -10.04
C PHE A 39 1.56 5.92 -11.49
N GLY A 40 2.42 6.77 -12.05
CA GLY A 40 2.32 7.25 -13.42
C GLY A 40 0.91 7.76 -13.77
N PRO A 41 0.29 7.30 -14.88
CA PRO A 41 -1.05 7.72 -15.28
C PRO A 41 -2.16 7.43 -14.26
N LEU A 42 -1.94 6.49 -13.35
CA LEU A 42 -2.94 6.09 -12.35
C LEU A 42 -2.99 7.02 -11.13
N ALA A 43 -2.01 7.92 -10.98
CA ALA A 43 -1.89 8.78 -9.80
C ALA A 43 -3.20 9.50 -9.45
N ASN A 44 -3.89 10.08 -10.44
CA ASN A 44 -5.15 10.81 -10.22
C ASN A 44 -6.36 9.92 -9.93
N SER A 45 -6.22 8.60 -10.06
CA SER A 45 -7.30 7.62 -9.88
C SER A 45 -7.12 6.73 -8.66
N ILE A 46 -6.08 6.96 -7.86
CA ILE A 46 -5.79 6.19 -6.64
C ILE A 46 -5.85 7.16 -5.47
N GLN A 47 -6.69 6.85 -4.47
CA GLN A 47 -6.69 7.52 -3.17
C GLN A 47 -5.82 6.70 -2.21
N VAL A 48 -4.61 7.17 -1.93
CA VAL A 48 -3.69 6.42 -1.06
C VAL A 48 -4.13 6.41 0.41
N THR A 49 -5.03 7.31 0.78
CA THR A 49 -5.73 7.30 2.08
C THR A 49 -6.55 6.04 2.33
N GLU A 50 -6.97 5.32 1.28
CA GLU A 50 -7.72 4.06 1.39
C GLU A 50 -6.81 2.83 1.62
N PHE A 51 -5.49 3.00 1.68
CA PHE A 51 -4.56 1.89 1.76
C PHE A 51 -4.26 1.49 3.19
N THR A 52 -4.19 0.18 3.43
CA THR A 52 -3.58 -0.38 4.63
C THR A 52 -2.10 -0.72 4.39
N ILE A 53 -1.36 -1.01 5.47
CA ILE A 53 0.04 -1.48 5.39
C ILE A 53 0.14 -2.72 4.49
N ARG A 54 -0.88 -3.59 4.52
CA ARG A 54 -0.93 -4.79 3.69
C ARG A 54 -0.98 -4.44 2.21
N ASP A 55 -1.87 -3.53 1.83
CA ASP A 55 -2.03 -3.12 0.44
C ASP A 55 -0.74 -2.51 -0.11
N ALA A 56 -0.06 -1.69 0.70
CA ALA A 56 1.18 -1.04 0.29
C ALA A 56 2.32 -2.01 -0.06
N TYR A 57 2.55 -3.07 0.73
CA TYR A 57 3.61 -4.04 0.39
C TYR A 57 3.19 -5.02 -0.71
N MET A 58 1.88 -5.16 -0.97
CA MET A 58 1.37 -6.03 -2.03
C MET A 58 1.50 -5.39 -3.42
N LEU A 59 1.61 -4.06 -3.50
CA LEU A 59 1.83 -3.34 -4.76
C LEU A 59 3.06 -3.86 -5.51
N ASN A 60 2.90 -4.21 -6.79
CA ASN A 60 3.97 -4.66 -7.67
C ASN A 60 4.79 -3.48 -8.21
N ILE A 61 5.37 -2.69 -7.29
CA ILE A 61 6.17 -1.49 -7.60
C ILE A 61 7.62 -1.61 -7.11
N PHE A 62 7.96 -2.71 -6.43
CA PHE A 62 9.26 -2.93 -5.84
C PHE A 62 10.15 -3.78 -6.77
N GLU A 63 11.46 -3.57 -6.67
CA GLU A 63 12.44 -4.33 -7.47
C GLU A 63 12.42 -5.81 -7.05
N ASN A 64 12.05 -6.67 -7.99
CA ASN A 64 11.97 -8.12 -7.81
C ASN A 64 13.23 -8.85 -8.32
N ASN A 65 14.06 -8.18 -9.12
CA ASN A 65 15.28 -8.76 -9.62
C ASN A 65 16.39 -8.68 -8.57
N GLN A 66 16.64 -9.81 -7.91
CA GLN A 66 17.67 -9.95 -6.90
C GLN A 66 19.07 -9.56 -7.38
N THR A 67 19.37 -9.59 -8.69
CA THR A 67 20.68 -9.17 -9.21
C THR A 67 20.89 -7.66 -9.17
N ARG A 68 19.80 -6.88 -9.03
CA ARG A 68 19.84 -5.42 -8.89
C ARG A 68 19.84 -4.97 -7.43
N LEU A 69 19.54 -5.88 -6.50
CA LEU A 69 19.58 -5.59 -5.08
C LEU A 69 21.03 -5.59 -4.56
N PRO A 70 21.32 -4.85 -3.47
CA PRO A 70 22.64 -4.87 -2.85
C PRO A 70 23.09 -6.29 -2.47
N SER A 71 24.39 -6.57 -2.55
CA SER A 71 24.93 -7.91 -2.29
C SER A 71 24.62 -8.44 -0.89
N TRP A 72 24.55 -7.57 0.12
CA TRP A 72 24.19 -7.93 1.50
C TRP A 72 22.74 -8.39 1.65
N CYS A 73 21.87 -8.03 0.71
CA CYS A 73 20.44 -8.34 0.72
C CYS A 73 20.16 -9.86 0.64
N ASN A 74 21.02 -10.57 -0.07
CA ASN A 74 20.90 -12.01 -0.35
C ASN A 74 21.98 -12.83 0.38
N ALA A 75 22.58 -12.28 1.43
CA ALA A 75 23.70 -12.91 2.15
C ALA A 75 23.26 -14.00 3.14
N LEU A 76 21.97 -14.07 3.48
CA LEU A 76 21.41 -15.09 4.37
C LEU A 76 21.07 -16.37 3.57
N GLU A 77 21.19 -17.53 4.22
CA GLU A 77 20.84 -18.83 3.61
C GLU A 77 19.38 -18.87 3.15
N GLU A 78 18.47 -18.33 3.96
CA GLU A 78 17.05 -18.25 3.65
C GLU A 78 16.72 -16.90 2.99
N LYS A 79 16.63 -16.90 1.65
CA LYS A 79 16.38 -15.70 0.85
C LYS A 79 14.94 -15.20 1.03
N LEU A 80 14.79 -13.90 1.22
CA LEU A 80 13.49 -13.22 1.16
C LEU A 80 13.22 -12.72 -0.27
N PRO A 81 11.95 -12.54 -0.66
CA PRO A 81 11.62 -11.93 -1.95
C PRO A 81 11.85 -10.41 -1.97
N PHE A 82 12.28 -9.83 -0.85
CA PHE A 82 12.54 -8.40 -0.68
C PHE A 82 13.81 -8.15 0.12
N CYS A 83 14.23 -6.89 0.14
CA CYS A 83 15.37 -6.44 0.92
C CYS A 83 14.96 -5.83 2.25
N GLN A 84 15.19 -6.55 3.36
CA GLN A 84 14.99 -5.99 4.69
C GLN A 84 16.21 -5.15 5.09
N ILE A 85 16.04 -3.83 5.12
CA ILE A 85 17.15 -2.89 5.37
C ILE A 85 17.45 -2.76 6.87
N LEU A 86 16.45 -2.90 7.73
CA LEU A 86 16.53 -2.64 9.17
C LEU A 86 15.69 -3.65 9.97
N GLY A 87 15.93 -3.69 11.28
CA GLY A 87 15.15 -4.49 12.24
C GLY A 87 15.86 -5.77 12.68
N TYR A 88 15.57 -6.20 13.91
CA TYR A 88 16.12 -7.41 14.51
C TYR A 88 15.37 -8.68 14.09
N TYR A 89 14.09 -8.53 13.75
CA TYR A 89 13.20 -9.64 13.41
C TYR A 89 13.04 -9.75 11.91
N ARG A 90 13.03 -10.99 11.41
CA ARG A 90 12.69 -11.29 10.02
C ARG A 90 11.21 -11.00 9.80
N MET A 91 10.90 -10.14 8.85
CA MET A 91 9.51 -9.84 8.49
C MET A 91 8.96 -10.90 7.54
N GLU A 92 7.69 -11.24 7.71
CA GLU A 92 6.91 -12.02 6.75
C GLU A 92 5.88 -11.10 6.11
N LEU A 93 5.93 -10.98 4.78
CA LEU A 93 5.02 -10.13 3.99
C LEU A 93 4.28 -11.01 2.97
N PRO A 94 3.16 -11.66 3.37
CA PRO A 94 2.41 -12.55 2.49
C PRO A 94 1.88 -11.82 1.27
N GLN A 95 2.09 -12.33 0.06
CA GLN A 95 1.68 -11.67 -1.20
C GLN A 95 2.46 -10.36 -1.48
N TYR A 96 3.68 -10.24 -0.96
CA TYR A 96 4.58 -9.14 -1.31
C TYR A 96 4.73 -8.99 -2.84
N ASN A 97 4.55 -7.77 -3.33
CA ASN A 97 4.83 -7.37 -4.70
C ASN A 97 4.10 -8.21 -5.76
N THR A 98 2.81 -8.50 -5.54
CA THR A 98 1.99 -9.34 -6.43
C THR A 98 0.86 -8.61 -7.16
N ILE A 99 0.47 -7.41 -6.72
CA ILE A 99 -0.70 -6.70 -7.25
C ILE A 99 -0.28 -5.51 -8.10
N GLU A 100 -0.58 -5.56 -9.39
CA GLU A 100 -0.44 -4.40 -10.26
C GLU A 100 -1.39 -3.28 -9.82
N PRO A 101 -0.92 -2.03 -9.70
CA PRO A 101 -1.80 -0.90 -9.43
C PRO A 101 -2.89 -0.76 -10.50
N TYR A 102 -4.11 -0.42 -10.09
CA TYR A 102 -5.24 -0.10 -10.97
C TYR A 102 -6.04 1.09 -10.45
N ALA A 103 -6.88 1.66 -11.32
CA ALA A 103 -7.74 2.79 -10.96
C ALA A 103 -8.78 2.39 -9.90
N HIS A 104 -9.02 3.28 -8.94
CA HIS A 104 -9.97 3.11 -7.83
C HIS A 104 -9.67 1.91 -6.92
N MET A 105 -8.39 1.56 -6.82
CA MET A 105 -7.91 0.48 -5.95
C MET A 105 -8.23 0.76 -4.47
N ASN A 106 -8.65 -0.29 -3.77
CA ASN A 106 -8.98 -0.29 -2.33
C ASN A 106 -10.22 0.52 -1.89
N GLU A 107 -10.82 1.35 -2.74
CA GLU A 107 -11.97 2.22 -2.40
C GLU A 107 -13.26 1.45 -2.02
N ASN A 108 -13.37 0.17 -2.36
CA ASN A 108 -14.57 -0.65 -2.14
C ASN A 108 -14.26 -1.94 -1.36
N CYS A 109 -13.18 -1.93 -0.58
CA CYS A 109 -12.69 -3.12 0.09
C CYS A 109 -13.39 -3.45 1.40
N PRO A 110 -13.82 -4.71 1.62
CA PRO A 110 -14.29 -5.12 2.93
C PRO A 110 -13.12 -5.24 3.91
N SER A 111 -13.25 -4.61 5.07
CA SER A 111 -12.29 -4.69 6.18
C SER A 111 -12.92 -5.38 7.40
N LEU A 112 -13.75 -6.40 7.15
CA LEU A 112 -14.54 -7.04 8.21
C LEU A 112 -13.84 -8.25 8.84
N PRO A 113 -13.83 -8.34 10.18
CA PRO A 113 -13.39 -9.54 10.88
C PRO A 113 -14.34 -10.72 10.60
N PRO A 114 -13.89 -11.97 10.78
CA PRO A 114 -12.56 -12.36 11.25
C PRO A 114 -11.54 -12.61 10.13
N ALA A 115 -12.00 -12.76 8.89
CA ALA A 115 -11.19 -13.30 7.81
C ALA A 115 -10.37 -12.25 7.04
N TYR A 116 -10.80 -10.97 7.05
CA TYR A 116 -10.13 -9.87 6.33
C TYR A 116 -9.73 -10.26 4.89
N THR A 117 -10.63 -10.94 4.20
CA THR A 117 -10.42 -11.38 2.83
C THR A 117 -10.38 -10.18 1.91
N ARG A 118 -9.48 -10.22 0.93
CA ARG A 118 -9.34 -9.22 -0.13
C ARG A 118 -9.93 -9.80 -1.43
N PRO A 119 -11.17 -9.45 -1.81
CA PRO A 119 -11.76 -9.86 -3.09
C PRO A 119 -10.94 -9.39 -4.30
N GLU A 120 -11.22 -9.98 -5.46
CA GLU A 120 -10.64 -9.51 -6.72
C GLU A 120 -11.08 -8.06 -7.00
N MET A 121 -10.15 -7.22 -7.45
CA MET A 121 -10.35 -5.78 -7.70
C MET A 121 -10.76 -4.94 -6.48
N CYS A 122 -10.68 -5.51 -5.28
CA CYS A 122 -10.53 -4.77 -4.03
C CYS A 122 -9.05 -4.87 -3.70
#